data_AF-A0A192A7B0-F1
#
_entry.id   AF-A0A192A7B0-F1
#
_cell.length_a   1.000
_cell.length_b   1.000
_cell.length_c   1.000
_cell.angle_alpha   90.00
_cell.angle_beta   90.00
_cell.angle_gamma   90.00
#
_symmetry.space_group_name_H-M   'P 1'
#
loop_
_entity.id
_entity.type
_entity.pdbx_description
1 polymer ?
#
loop_
_entity_poly.entity_id
_entity_poly.type
_entity_poly.pdbx_seq_one_letter_code
_entity_poly.pdbx_strand_id
1 'polypeptide(L)' 'MRTEQEVIDQTNALARKLYEIRGYTAPEGYRFDRATHPHEAEAWQGACAAQVMLTDTDPEDALSNLE' A
#
# COMPACT_ATOMS: atom_id res chain seq x y z
N MET A 1 -12.87 -8.93 10.58
CA MET A 1 -12.88 -7.64 9.87
C MET A 1 -11.57 -6.96 10.22
N ARG A 2 -10.82 -6.47 9.24
CA ARG A 2 -9.59 -5.70 9.48
C ARG A 2 -9.98 -4.30 9.95
N THR A 3 -9.22 -3.73 10.87
CA THR A 3 -9.27 -2.30 11.20
C THR A 3 -8.65 -1.48 10.06
N GLU A 4 -8.94 -0.18 10.02
CA GLU A 4 -8.36 0.71 9.00
C GLU A 4 -6.82 0.69 9.02
N GLN A 5 -6.24 0.70 10.23
CA GLN A 5 -4.78 0.62 10.38
C GLN A 5 -4.23 -0.72 9.84
N GLU A 6 -4.90 -1.84 10.10
CA GLU A 6 -4.50 -3.15 9.55
C GLU A 6 -4.60 -3.19 8.02
N VAL A 7 -5.60 -2.53 7.42
CA VAL A 7 -5.72 -2.39 5.96
C VAL A 7 -4.53 -1.60 5.40
N ILE A 8 -4.20 -0.46 6.01
CA ILE A 8 -3.08 0.39 5.59
C ILE A 8 -1.74 -0.34 5.73
N ASP A 9 -1.51 -1.01 6.86
CA ASP A 9 -0.27 -1.74 7.13
C ASP A 9 -0.09 -2.92 6.16
N GLN A 10 -1.16 -3.69 5.92
CA GLN A 10 -1.14 -4.78 4.95
C GLN A 10 -0.88 -4.26 3.53
N THR A 11 -1.50 -3.15 3.15
CA THR A 11 -1.33 -2.56 1.81
C THR A 11 0.09 -2.02 1.63
N ASN A 12 0.69 -1.42 2.66
CA ASN A 12 2.09 -1.01 2.67
C ASN A 12 3.05 -2.19 2.53
N ALA A 13 2.78 -3.30 3.22
CA ALA A 13 3.57 -4.52 3.08
C ALA A 13 3.48 -5.09 1.65
N LEU A 14 2.29 -5.05 1.04
CA LEU A 14 2.09 -5.46 -0.34
C LEU A 14 2.81 -4.54 -1.33
N ALA A 15 2.72 -3.22 -1.15
CA ALA A 15 3.43 -2.23 -1.97
C ALA A 15 4.95 -2.45 -1.91
N ARG A 16 5.50 -2.69 -0.71
CA ARG A 16 6.91 -3.08 -0.55
C ARG A 16 7.25 -4.31 -1.38
N LYS A 17 6.39 -5.34 -1.36
CA LYS A 17 6.64 -6.56 -2.13
C LYS A 17 6.64 -6.32 -3.64
N LEU A 18 5.71 -5.51 -4.14
CA LEU A 18 5.65 -5.13 -5.56
C LEU A 18 6.89 -4.33 -5.98
N TYR A 19 7.37 -3.45 -5.10
CA TYR A 19 8.59 -2.68 -5.32
C TYR A 19 9.83 -3.58 -5.40
N GLU A 20 9.94 -4.56 -4.50
CA GLU A 20 11.00 -5.58 -4.50
C GLU A 20 11.00 -6.46 -5.74
N ILE A 21 9.83 -6.86 -6.25
CA ILE A 21 9.71 -7.68 -7.47
C ILE A 21 10.34 -6.97 -8.68
N ARG A 22 10.30 -5.64 -8.70
CA ARG A 22 10.94 -4.81 -9.74
C ARG A 22 12.44 -4.60 -9.51
N GLY A 23 13.00 -5.13 -8.43
CA GLY A 23 14.42 -5.02 -8.08
C GLY A 23 14.77 -3.80 -7.24
N TYR A 24 13.79 -3.08 -6.69
CA TYR A 24 14.02 -1.93 -5.81
C TYR A 24 13.97 -2.31 -4.33
N THR A 25 14.54 -1.48 -3.47
CA THR A 25 14.47 -1.61 -2.02
C THR A 25 14.02 -0.30 -1.39
N ALA A 26 13.24 -0.41 -0.30
CA ALA A 26 12.83 0.73 0.50
C ALA A 26 13.28 0.52 1.95
N PRO A 27 13.56 1.60 2.71
CA PRO A 27 13.90 1.49 4.12
C PRO A 27 12.84 0.74 4.94
N GLU A 28 13.28 0.16 6.05
CA GLU A 28 12.36 -0.38 7.05
C GLU A 28 11.42 0.73 7.55
N GLY A 29 10.15 0.40 7.73
CA GLY A 29 9.12 1.37 8.14
C GLY A 29 8.74 2.41 7.07
N TYR A 30 9.30 2.35 5.85
CA TYR A 30 8.89 3.23 4.75
C TYR A 30 7.39 3.09 4.45
N ARG A 31 6.73 4.24 4.26
CA ARG A 31 5.29 4.41 4.05
C ARG A 31 5.00 4.75 2.59
N PHE A 32 4.58 3.75 1.83
CA PHE A 32 4.25 3.86 0.41
C PHE A 32 2.98 4.69 0.16
N ASP A 33 2.05 4.72 1.12
CA ASP A 33 0.89 5.63 1.11
C ASP A 33 1.27 7.12 1.14
N ARG A 34 2.52 7.44 1.49
CA ARG A 34 3.06 8.81 1.50
C ARG A 34 4.11 9.04 0.43
N ALA A 35 4.25 8.11 -0.50
CA ALA A 35 5.29 8.18 -1.52
C ALA A 35 5.05 9.33 -2.50
N THR A 36 6.13 10.04 -2.83
CA THR A 36 6.14 11.07 -3.88
C THR A 36 6.99 10.67 -5.09
N HIS A 37 7.87 9.68 -4.93
CA HIS A 37 8.67 9.16 -6.03
C HIS A 37 7.78 8.28 -6.95
N PRO A 38 7.84 8.44 -8.29
CA PRO A 38 6.90 7.78 -9.20
C PRO A 38 6.82 6.26 -9.05
N HIS A 39 7.95 5.57 -8.86
CA HIS A 39 7.96 4.11 -8.76
C HIS A 39 7.39 3.59 -7.44
N GLU A 40 7.48 4.38 -6.37
CA GLU A 40 6.95 4.02 -5.06
C GLU A 40 5.44 4.29 -5.02
N ALA A 41 5.00 5.41 -5.59
CA ALA A 41 3.59 5.72 -5.79
C ALA A 41 2.90 4.66 -6.68
N GLU A 42 3.56 4.22 -7.75
CA GLU A 42 3.08 3.11 -8.60
C GLU A 42 2.95 1.80 -7.79
N ALA A 43 3.89 1.51 -6.89
CA ALA A 43 3.82 0.32 -6.04
C ALA A 43 2.65 0.39 -5.04
N TRP A 44 2.38 1.57 -4.47
CA TRP A 44 1.20 1.81 -3.64
C TRP A 44 -0.09 1.61 -4.42
N GLN A 45 -0.23 2.26 -5.58
CA GLN A 45 -1.42 2.14 -6.44
C GLN A 45 -1.68 0.68 -6.86
N GLY A 46 -0.61 -0.06 -7.20
CA GLY A 46 -0.72 -1.49 -7.51
C GLY A 46 -1.20 -2.32 -6.31
N ALA A 47 -0.77 -1.99 -5.10
CA ALA A 47 -1.23 -2.65 -3.88
C ALA A 47 -2.70 -2.33 -3.57
N CYS A 48 -3.14 -1.08 -3.74
CA CYS A 48 -4.55 -0.69 -3.62
C CYS A 48 -5.43 -1.45 -4.61
N ALA A 49 -5.03 -1.48 -5.89
CA ALA A 49 -5.76 -2.22 -6.93
C ALA A 49 -5.89 -3.71 -6.59
N ALA A 50 -4.83 -4.34 -6.06
CA ALA A 50 -4.87 -5.73 -5.63
C ALA A 50 -5.80 -5.96 -4.44
N GLN A 51 -5.84 -5.05 -3.46
CA GLN A 51 -6.74 -5.15 -2.30
C GLN A 51 -8.21 -5.07 -2.71
N VAL A 52 -8.55 -4.13 -3.59
CA VAL A 52 -9.90 -3.99 -4.15
C VAL A 52 -10.27 -5.26 -4.92
N MET A 53 -9.40 -5.72 -5.84
CA MET A 53 -9.69 -6.87 -6.70
C MET A 53 -9.83 -8.20 -5.94
N LEU A 54 -9.01 -8.43 -4.91
CA LEU A 54 -8.92 -9.74 -4.24
C LEU A 54 -9.73 -9.82 -2.94
N THR A 55 -10.04 -8.67 -2.32
CA THR A 55 -10.64 -8.63 -0.99
C THR A 55 -11.83 -7.69 -0.86
N ASP A 56 -12.21 -6.99 -1.94
CA ASP A 56 -13.30 -6.00 -1.93
C ASP A 56 -13.13 -4.97 -0.80
N THR A 57 -11.88 -4.53 -0.60
CA THR A 57 -11.49 -3.55 0.42
C THR A 57 -10.65 -2.47 -0.24
N ASP A 58 -11.08 -1.21 -0.11
CA ASP A 58 -10.36 -0.04 -0.62
C ASP A 58 -9.45 0.57 0.47
N PRO A 59 -8.11 0.52 0.31
CA PRO A 59 -7.20 1.14 1.28
C PRO A 59 -7.24 2.67 1.30
N GLU A 60 -7.71 3.33 0.24
CA GLU A 60 -7.83 4.79 0.19
C GLU A 60 -8.99 5.29 1.07
N ASP A 61 -10.07 4.51 1.16
CA ASP A 61 -11.15 4.74 2.14
C ASP A 61 -10.61 4.60 3.57
N ALA A 62 -9.78 3.58 3.82
CA ALA A 62 -9.17 3.35 5.12
C ALA A 62 -8.24 4.50 5.54
N LEU A 63 -7.44 5.04 4.60
CA LEU A 63 -6.62 6.22 4.84
C LEU A 63 -7.48 7.43 5.18
N SER A 64 -8.50 7.70 4.35
CA SER A 64 -9.41 8.83 4.52
C SER A 64 -10.14 8.80 5.87
N ASN A 65 -10.43 7.61 6.42
CA ASN A 65 -11.08 7.45 7.72
C ASN A 65 -10.17 7.73 8.93
N LEU A 66 -8.84 7.75 8.75
CA LEU A 66 -7.86 7.98 9.82
C LEU A 66 -7.23 9.37 9.81
N GLU A 67 -7.38 10.13 8.73
CA GLU A 67 -6.89 11.52 8.59
C GLU A 67 -7.87 12.56 9.16
#